data_AF-A0A3S1RBM6-F1
#
_entry.id   AF-A0A3S1RBM6-F1
#
_cell.length_a   1.000
_cell.length_b   1.000
_cell.length_c   1.000
_cell.angle_alpha   90.00
_cell.angle_beta   90.00
_cell.angle_gamma   90.00
#
_symmetry.space_group_name_H-M   'P 1'
#
loop_
_entity.id
_entity.type
_entity.pdbx_description
1 polymer ?
#
loop_
_entity_poly.entity_id
_entity_poly.type
_entity_poly.pdbx_seq_one_letter_code
_entity_poly.pdbx_strand_id
1 'polypeptide(L)'
;HKGMVFNLDDRIVVEPGKATFSIPIGLGAADKAAGKAVPQIIMVITGPQDIQAAAFSTPMPASVLLPKILEEIETDGSQFSATAQYFRLGG
;
A
#
# COMPACT_ATOMS: atom_id res chain seq x y z
N HIS A 1 -10.72 -9.46 5.90
CA HIS A 1 -9.46 -9.05 5.24
C HIS A 1 -8.73 -8.11 6.19
N LYS A 2 -7.56 -8.48 6.72
CA LYS A 2 -6.74 -7.56 7.51
C LYS A 2 -5.85 -6.82 6.52
N GLY A 3 -6.20 -5.58 6.16
CA GLY A 3 -5.43 -4.80 5.20
C GLY A 3 -3.97 -4.73 5.62
N MET A 4 -3.06 -4.97 4.68
CA MET A 4 -1.62 -4.96 4.91
C MET A 4 -1.00 -3.80 4.14
N VAL A 5 -0.01 -3.14 4.73
CA VAL A 5 0.80 -2.10 4.07
C VAL A 5 2.17 -2.69 3.73
N PHE A 6 2.73 -2.31 2.59
CA PHE A 6 4.06 -2.67 2.14
C PHE A 6 4.90 -1.40 2.00
N ASN A 7 6.14 -1.41 2.50
CA ASN A 7 7.12 -0.40 2.12
C ASN A 7 7.57 -0.71 0.67
N LEU A 8 7.57 0.32 -0.18
CA LEU A 8 7.85 0.20 -1.61
C LEU A 8 9.25 0.69 -2.01
N ASP A 9 10.06 1.21 -1.08
CA ASP A 9 11.39 1.77 -1.36
C ASP A 9 12.26 0.76 -2.12
N ASP A 10 12.28 -0.50 -1.68
CA ASP A 10 13.04 -1.58 -2.30
C ASP A 10 12.34 -2.21 -3.53
N ARG A 11 11.13 -1.75 -3.87
CA ARG A 11 10.24 -2.38 -4.87
C ARG A 11 9.85 -1.46 -6.01
N ILE A 12 10.22 -0.18 -5.95
CA ILE A 12 9.93 0.83 -6.96
C ILE A 12 11.08 0.90 -7.97
N VAL A 13 10.72 0.92 -9.24
CA VAL A 13 11.56 1.33 -10.36
C VAL A 13 11.07 2.69 -10.81
N VAL A 14 11.92 3.72 -10.69
CA VAL A 14 11.60 5.09 -11.08
C VAL A 14 12.06 5.36 -12.51
N GLU A 15 11.14 5.84 -13.35
CA GLU A 15 11.34 6.37 -14.69
C GLU A 15 10.90 7.85 -14.71
N PRO A 16 11.34 8.66 -15.70
CA PRO A 16 10.86 10.04 -15.84
C PRO A 16 9.32 10.10 -15.91
N GLY A 17 8.69 10.67 -14.88
CA GLY A 17 7.23 10.81 -14.79
C GLY A 17 6.46 9.53 -14.46
N LYS A 18 7.13 8.42 -14.12
CA LYS A 18 6.48 7.12 -13.85
C LYS A 18 7.23 6.33 -12.78
N ALA A 19 6.50 5.80 -11.80
CA ALA A 19 7.03 4.82 -10.85
C ALA A 19 6.30 3.50 -11.07
N THR A 20 7.04 2.41 -11.23
CA THR A 20 6.49 1.06 -11.35
C THR A 20 6.89 0.25 -10.14
N PHE A 21 5.96 -0.47 -9.52
CA PHE A 21 6.27 -1.40 -8.43
C PHE A 21 5.60 -2.75 -8.69
N SER A 22 6.19 -3.81 -8.15
CA SER A 22 5.63 -5.16 -8.21
C SER A 22 5.44 -5.71 -6.81
N ILE A 23 4.19 -6.06 -6.48
CA ILE A 23 3.84 -6.72 -5.22
C ILE A 23 3.19 -8.05 -5.61
N PRO A 24 3.71 -9.19 -5.12
CA PRO A 24 3.05 -10.47 -5.34
C PRO A 24 1.73 -10.47 -4.56
N ILE A 25 0.62 -10.36 -5.30
CA ILE A 25 -0.73 -10.40 -4.76
C ILE A 25 -1.43 -11.63 -5.33
N GLY A 26 -1.94 -12.51 -4.47
CA GLY A 26 -2.61 -13.74 -4.89
C GLY A 26 -3.53 -14.30 -3.82
N LEU A 27 -4.48 -15.14 -4.26
CA LEU A 27 -5.32 -15.93 -3.35
C LEU A 27 -4.57 -17.17 -2.87
N GLY A 28 -4.79 -17.54 -1.61
CA GLY A 28 -4.39 -18.85 -1.12
C GLY A 28 -5.09 -19.96 -1.93
N ALA A 29 -4.43 -21.12 -2.06
CA ALA A 29 -4.93 -22.23 -2.88
C ALA A 29 -6.36 -22.66 -2.52
N ALA A 30 -6.70 -22.70 -1.23
CA ALA A 30 -8.03 -23.04 -0.76
C ALA A 30 -9.10 -22.01 -1.17
N ASP A 31 -8.80 -20.71 -1.05
CA ASP A 31 -9.72 -19.64 -1.44
C ASP A 31 -9.94 -19.62 -2.96
N LYS A 32 -8.87 -19.89 -3.72
CA LYS A 32 -8.94 -20.05 -5.18
C LYS A 32 -9.81 -21.25 -5.57
N ALA A 33 -9.61 -22.40 -4.93
CA ALA A 33 -10.41 -23.61 -5.19
C ALA A 33 -11.89 -23.43 -4.82
N ALA A 34 -12.17 -22.62 -3.81
CA ALA A 34 -13.53 -22.29 -3.39
C ALA A 34 -14.20 -21.18 -4.24
N GLY A 35 -13.54 -20.68 -5.30
CA GLY A 35 -14.10 -19.61 -6.15
C GLY A 35 -14.33 -18.29 -5.41
N LYS A 36 -13.59 -18.01 -4.33
CA LYS A 36 -13.80 -16.81 -3.54
C LYS A 36 -13.35 -15.57 -4.33
N ALA A 37 -14.20 -14.54 -4.32
CA ALA A 37 -13.84 -13.20 -4.75
C ALA A 37 -13.38 -12.38 -3.54
N VAL A 38 -12.18 -11.83 -3.62
CA VAL A 38 -11.58 -11.08 -2.51
C VAL A 38 -11.24 -9.65 -2.94
N PRO A 39 -11.91 -8.62 -2.39
CA PRO A 39 -11.66 -7.23 -2.73
C PRO A 39 -10.28 -6.78 -2.25
N GLN A 40 -9.58 -6.03 -3.09
CA GLN A 40 -8.28 -5.43 -2.82
C GLN A 40 -8.30 -3.94 -3.09
N ILE A 41 -7.48 -3.20 -2.33
CA ILE A 41 -7.19 -1.80 -2.56
C ILE A 41 -5.68 -1.63 -2.51
N ILE A 42 -5.11 -1.02 -3.55
CA ILE A 42 -3.75 -0.49 -3.53
C ILE A 42 -3.86 1.01 -3.30
N MET A 43 -3.16 1.52 -2.30
CA MET A 43 -3.07 2.95 -2.00
C MET A 43 -1.62 3.40 -2.14
N VAL A 44 -1.42 4.51 -2.85
CA VAL A 44 -0.11 5.14 -3.06
C VAL A 44 -0.18 6.54 -2.49
N ILE A 45 0.73 6.89 -1.59
CA ILE A 45 0.88 8.22 -1.01
C ILE A 45 2.21 8.78 -1.50
N THR A 46 2.20 10.01 -2.03
CA THR A 46 3.40 10.70 -2.52
C THR A 46 3.48 12.09 -1.93
N GLY A 47 4.70 12.57 -1.69
CA GLY A 47 4.95 13.91 -1.17
C GLY A 47 6.38 14.36 -1.41
N PRO A 48 6.73 15.58 -0.96
CA PRO A 48 8.05 16.18 -1.17
C PRO A 48 9.14 15.58 -0.26
N GLN A 49 8.77 14.81 0.77
CA GLN A 49 9.67 14.17 1.71
C GLN A 49 9.18 12.77 2.09
N ASP A 50 10.10 11.96 2.61
CA ASP A 50 9.80 10.60 3.05
C ASP A 50 8.90 10.60 4.28
N ILE A 51 7.98 9.63 4.34
CA ILE A 51 7.12 9.39 5.51
C ILE A 51 7.81 8.36 6.41
N GLN A 52 8.32 8.80 7.56
CA GLN A 52 9.06 7.96 8.50
C GLN A 52 8.18 6.87 9.11
N ALA A 53 6.89 7.14 9.33
CA ALA A 53 5.92 6.12 9.74
C ALA A 53 5.79 4.97 8.73
N ALA A 54 6.19 5.17 7.46
CA ALA A 54 6.23 4.15 6.43
C ALA A 54 7.56 3.38 6.36
N ALA A 55 8.56 3.74 7.17
CA ALA A 55 9.83 3.02 7.28
C ALA A 55 9.69 1.75 8.14
N PHE A 56 9.16 0.67 7.56
CA PHE A 56 9.02 -0.64 8.21
C PHE A 56 9.55 -1.78 7.34
N SER A 57 10.09 -2.83 7.97
CA SER A 57 10.78 -3.94 7.29
C SER A 57 9.90 -5.15 6.98
N THR A 58 8.72 -5.26 7.61
CA THR A 58 7.78 -6.36 7.38
C THR A 58 6.37 -5.83 7.22
N PRO A 59 5.50 -6.46 6.41
CA PRO A 59 4.12 -6.01 6.24
C PRO A 59 3.40 -5.84 7.58
N MET A 60 2.70 -4.72 7.76
CA MET A 60 1.99 -4.38 9.00
C MET A 60 0.49 -4.14 8.76
N PRO A 61 -0.36 -4.28 9.81
CA PRO A 61 -1.77 -3.95 9.72
C PRO A 61 -2.00 -2.47 9.39
N ALA A 62 -2.86 -2.20 8.42
CA ALA A 62 -3.23 -0.83 8.02
C ALA A 62 -3.81 -0.01 9.18
N SER A 63 -4.56 -0.64 10.10
CA SER A 63 -5.11 0.02 11.29
C SER A 63 -4.06 0.56 12.26
N VAL A 64 -2.81 0.06 12.17
CA VAL A 64 -1.69 0.51 13.00
C VAL A 64 -0.88 1.59 12.29
N LEU A 65 -0.67 1.45 10.98
CA LEU A 65 0.18 2.37 10.22
C LEU A 65 -0.54 3.61 9.72
N LEU A 66 -1.76 3.49 9.19
CA LEU A 66 -2.46 4.61 8.57
C LEU A 66 -2.67 5.80 9.53
N PRO A 67 -3.07 5.59 10.80
CA PRO A 67 -3.19 6.72 11.74
C PRO A 67 -1.85 7.45 11.95
N LYS A 68 -0.73 6.73 12.03
CA LYS A 68 0.60 7.31 12.21
C LYS A 68 1.05 8.12 11.00
N ILE A 69 0.80 7.58 9.81
CA ILE A 69 1.11 8.27 8.55
C ILE A 69 0.30 9.56 8.45
N LEU A 70 -0.99 9.53 8.81
CA LEU A 70 -1.84 10.72 8.80
C LEU A 70 -1.37 11.78 9.82
N GLU A 71 -1.05 11.35 11.05
CA GLU A 71 -0.53 12.24 12.09
C GLU A 71 0.77 12.93 11.68
N GLU A 72 1.69 12.20 11.04
CA GLU A 72 2.95 12.75 10.50
C GLU A 72 2.69 13.78 9.40
N ILE A 73 1.85 13.45 8.41
CA ILE A 73 1.48 14.36 7.31
C ILE A 73 0.85 15.66 7.84
N GLU A 74 -0.05 15.54 8.82
CA GLU A 74 -0.72 16.69 9.44
C GLU A 74 0.26 17.56 10.23
N THR A 75 1.21 16.95 10.93
CA THR A 75 2.22 17.66 11.74
C THR A 75 3.23 18.40 10.86
N ASP A 76 3.67 17.80 9.75
CA ASP A 76 4.67 18.37 8.87
C ASP A 76 4.15 19.53 8.01
N GLY A 77 2.83 19.67 7.86
CA GLY A 77 2.18 20.70 7.04
C GLY A 77 2.52 20.61 5.54
N SER A 78 3.14 19.52 5.11
CA SER A 78 3.58 19.28 3.74
C SER A 78 2.44 18.79 2.85
N GLN A 79 2.45 19.16 1.56
CA GLN A 79 1.46 18.69 0.61
C GLN A 79 1.77 17.26 0.16
N PHE A 80 1.02 16.31 0.70
CA PHE A 80 0.98 14.94 0.21
C PHE A 80 -0.24 14.73 -0.69
N SER A 81 -0.13 13.78 -1.62
CA SER A 81 -1.24 13.30 -2.44
C SER A 81 -1.42 11.81 -2.23
N ALA A 82 -2.67 11.33 -2.34
CA ALA A 82 -2.98 9.91 -2.22
C ALA A 82 -3.87 9.46 -3.39
N THR A 83 -3.53 8.33 -4.00
CA THR A 83 -4.36 7.65 -5.00
C THR A 83 -4.65 6.25 -4.53
N ALA A 84 -5.89 5.77 -4.73
CA ALA A 84 -6.27 4.41 -4.45
C ALA A 84 -6.90 3.75 -5.68
N GLN A 85 -6.53 2.50 -5.93
CA GLN A 85 -7.16 1.64 -6.93
C GLN A 85 -7.79 0.44 -6.27
N TYR A 86 -9.03 0.15 -6.67
CA TYR A 86 -9.79 -1.01 -6.23
C TYR A 86 -9.77 -2.09 -7.32
N PHE A 87 -9.62 -3.34 -6.90
CA PHE A 87 -9.77 -4.51 -7.77
C PHE A 87 -10.21 -5.73 -6.96
N ARG A 88 -10.47 -6.86 -7.63
CA ARG A 88 -10.83 -8.13 -6.99
C ARG A 88 -9.85 -9.21 -7.41
N LEU A 89 -9.49 -10.08 -6.47
CA LEU A 89 -8.79 -11.33 -6.76
C LEU A 89 -9.80 -12.48 -6.80
N GLY A 90 -9.67 -13.34 -7.81
CA GLY A 90 -10.59 -14.45 -8.01
C GLY A 90 -12.03 -14.00 -8.30
N GLY A 91 -12.95 -14.95 -8.21
CA GLY A 91 -14.27 -14.85 -8.83
C GLY A 91 -14.29 -15.53 -10.19
#